data_AF-A0A848UW90-F1
#
_entry.id   AF-A0A848UW90-F1
#
_cell.length_a   1.000
_cell.length_b   1.000
_cell.length_c   1.000
_cell.angle_alpha   90.00
_cell.angle_beta   90.00
_cell.angle_gamma   90.00
#
_symmetry.space_group_name_H-M   'P 1'
#
loop_
_entity.id
_entity.type
_entity.pdbx_description
1 polymer ?
#
loop_
_entity_poly.entity_id
_entity_poly.type
_entity_poly.pdbx_seq_one_letter_code
_entity_poly.pdbx_strand_id
1 'polypeptide(L)'
;LLAGDAARIGNYTTQSISFPAGSSTSITVPVTISGNTVCERNEDLVFELQNVSGGCNAIPTGIPISVIRLDDDKSGTEIEMTDDFEDGDASGWTDLANWDVINSAGTISGSYDLKHVNGGVAANDAVTFDLCNTELRGAETTWRANIKHGGFNTSSNNWVMWVISANQQQIWDGLNTTSATLDGYAVGVNFNTATDNLRFVRIDNGVYTDLITSTYNWSDINIPLGIEVIRDADGLWEFKYRENGGFVGMTSVGTITDNSYVVAKFMAYAIEVTAGNAGKPRIDDVSVEQYGCFEDWYTTGTGNASAAIWSQNPADVVGSNLTFGRFKNLTVQNGHTLTQDVDVLSHDFTIESGAVVDAAGLTLAINRNLTNDGTYTANGGTVRFDMYNGATIGGSSVTQFQNVEMEGKGTLQLSALSAEMRGVFYPNKGQFDVGGNLVKLLSDGSGTASIAEFKSGTSWTGQLNLQRHIPAGDQIWFNLGNPLTGVTFDDWNDDVTTTGFNGADWPFWGFNNIVSYDETISGDLDQGFIGTADVSDPISHETGYMIYLEGAAQDIEVRGDLQIGDIAQSLSYTTNSALPDDGWNLVVNRYPSEIDWNLLYANSTGVGSTYFVHDGDGFSGTRNYVLYDAA
;
A
#
# COMPACT_ATOMS: atom_id res chain seq x y z
N LEU A 1 39.94 -15.74 8.28
CA LEU A 1 38.75 -14.88 8.31
C LEU A 1 39.26 -13.47 8.57
N LEU A 2 39.07 -12.58 7.61
CA LEU A 2 39.44 -11.17 7.68
C LEU A 2 38.29 -10.35 8.29
N ALA A 3 37.05 -10.66 7.93
CA ALA A 3 35.84 -10.03 8.46
C ALA A 3 34.70 -11.07 8.57
N GLY A 4 33.76 -10.81 9.49
CA GLY A 4 32.64 -11.70 9.81
C GLY A 4 32.81 -12.49 11.11
N ASP A 5 31.73 -13.05 11.64
CA ASP A 5 31.71 -13.81 12.89
C ASP A 5 32.11 -15.28 12.65
N ALA A 6 33.22 -15.66 13.26
CA ALA A 6 33.74 -17.02 13.21
C ALA A 6 32.75 -18.04 13.83
N ALA A 7 31.90 -17.62 14.78
CA ALA A 7 30.92 -18.50 15.41
C ALA A 7 29.93 -19.08 14.39
N ARG A 8 29.57 -18.32 13.35
CA ARG A 8 28.66 -18.76 12.27
C ARG A 8 29.21 -19.86 11.37
N ILE A 9 30.52 -20.11 11.44
CA ILE A 9 31.23 -21.16 10.68
C ILE A 9 32.03 -22.08 11.60
N GLY A 10 31.43 -22.46 12.73
CA GLY A 10 31.99 -23.45 13.64
C GLY A 10 33.23 -22.95 14.39
N ASN A 11 33.27 -21.66 14.73
CA ASN A 11 34.42 -20.98 15.36
C ASN A 11 35.70 -21.12 14.52
N TYR A 12 35.61 -20.86 13.21
CA TYR A 12 36.73 -21.01 12.28
C TYR A 12 38.00 -20.29 12.76
N THR A 13 39.11 -21.03 12.81
CA THR A 13 40.45 -20.49 13.07
C THR A 13 41.26 -20.41 11.79
N THR A 14 42.09 -19.39 11.63
CA THR A 14 43.00 -19.23 10.48
C THR A 14 43.83 -20.48 10.25
N GLN A 15 43.78 -21.00 9.02
CA GLN A 15 44.50 -22.20 8.59
C GLN A 15 45.82 -21.83 7.90
N SER A 16 46.86 -22.64 8.11
CA SER A 16 48.12 -22.53 7.37
C SER A 16 48.10 -23.48 6.18
N ILE A 17 48.33 -22.97 4.98
CA ILE A 17 48.44 -23.76 3.75
C ILE A 17 49.86 -23.67 3.19
N SER A 18 50.36 -24.75 2.59
CA SER A 18 51.72 -24.82 2.04
C SER A 18 51.70 -25.46 0.66
N PHE A 19 52.18 -24.73 -0.34
CA PHE A 19 52.27 -25.21 -1.72
C PHE A 19 53.68 -25.78 -1.97
N PRO A 20 53.81 -27.06 -2.36
CA PRO A 20 55.10 -27.60 -2.76
C PRO A 20 55.66 -26.85 -3.98
N ALA A 21 56.98 -26.65 -4.03
CA ALA A 21 57.63 -25.98 -5.14
C ALA A 21 57.31 -26.65 -6.48
N GLY A 22 56.85 -25.88 -7.47
CA GLY A 22 56.48 -26.37 -8.80
C GLY A 22 55.16 -27.13 -8.87
N SER A 23 54.37 -27.18 -7.79
CA SER A 23 53.04 -27.81 -7.80
C SER A 23 52.00 -26.94 -8.50
N SER A 24 51.13 -27.59 -9.30
CA SER A 24 49.90 -27.00 -9.84
C SER A 24 48.64 -27.55 -9.15
N THR A 25 48.80 -28.36 -8.10
CA THR A 25 47.69 -28.98 -7.38
C THR A 25 46.96 -27.95 -6.51
N SER A 26 45.63 -27.91 -6.60
CA SER A 26 44.79 -27.12 -5.72
C SER A 26 44.82 -27.65 -4.29
N ILE A 27 44.84 -26.73 -3.31
CA ILE A 27 44.64 -27.04 -1.89
C ILE A 27 43.22 -26.57 -1.53
N THR A 28 42.43 -27.45 -0.93
CA THR A 28 41.08 -27.13 -0.47
C THR A 28 41.10 -26.89 1.05
N VAL A 29 40.54 -25.77 1.49
CA VAL A 29 40.30 -25.48 2.91
C VAL A 29 38.79 -25.66 3.16
N PRO A 30 38.37 -26.69 3.90
CA PRO A 30 36.96 -26.88 4.22
C PRO A 30 36.51 -25.84 5.25
N VAL A 31 35.38 -25.19 4.98
CA VAL A 31 34.64 -24.36 5.93
C VAL A 31 33.29 -25.04 6.14
N THR A 32 32.94 -25.33 7.40
CA THR A 32 31.64 -25.95 7.73
C THR A 32 30.67 -24.87 8.14
N ILE A 33 29.54 -24.80 7.45
CA ILE A 33 28.41 -23.94 7.78
C ILE A 33 27.33 -24.85 8.35
N SER A 34 26.80 -24.54 9.53
CA SER A 34 25.66 -25.23 10.12
C SER A 34 24.49 -24.27 10.24
N GLY A 35 23.33 -24.64 9.69
CA GLY A 35 22.09 -23.92 9.97
C GLY A 35 21.78 -23.95 11.47
N ASN A 36 21.18 -22.88 11.96
CA ASN A 36 20.71 -22.78 13.34
C ASN A 36 19.25 -22.26 13.33
N THR A 37 18.66 -22.10 14.50
CA THR A 37 17.31 -21.52 14.65
C THR A 37 17.37 -20.11 15.28
N VAL A 38 18.56 -19.52 15.32
CA VAL A 38 18.80 -18.21 15.92
C VAL A 38 18.54 -17.18 14.84
N CYS A 39 17.73 -16.18 15.16
CA CYS A 39 17.58 -15.02 14.31
C CYS A 39 18.87 -14.18 14.34
N GLU A 40 19.52 -14.05 13.19
CA GLU A 40 20.79 -13.33 13.02
C GLU A 40 20.72 -12.52 11.72
N ARG A 41 21.35 -11.34 11.63
CA ARG A 41 21.41 -10.61 10.36
C ARG A 41 22.21 -11.39 9.32
N ASN A 42 21.89 -11.19 8.03
CA ASN A 42 22.74 -11.65 6.94
C ASN A 42 24.17 -11.12 7.11
N GLU A 43 25.16 -11.94 6.75
CA GLU A 43 26.55 -11.63 7.01
C GLU A 43 27.47 -12.06 5.86
N ASP A 44 28.40 -11.18 5.49
CA ASP A 44 29.49 -11.48 4.58
C ASP A 44 30.74 -11.92 5.37
N LEU A 45 31.13 -13.18 5.19
CA LEU A 45 32.37 -13.74 5.73
C LEU A 45 33.49 -13.59 4.70
N VAL A 46 34.47 -12.74 5.01
CA VAL A 46 35.57 -12.42 4.10
C VAL A 46 36.81 -13.21 4.48
N PHE A 47 37.35 -13.99 3.54
CA PHE A 47 38.57 -14.77 3.69
C PHE A 47 39.66 -14.18 2.80
N GLU A 48 40.90 -14.18 3.29
CA GLU A 48 42.05 -13.67 2.55
C GLU A 48 43.26 -14.58 2.76
N LEU A 49 44.07 -14.80 1.72
CA LEU A 49 45.42 -15.34 1.89
C LEU A 49 46.34 -14.26 2.45
N GLN A 50 46.79 -14.44 3.69
CA GLN A 50 47.61 -13.49 4.41
C GLN A 50 49.01 -14.06 4.70
N ASN A 51 49.96 -13.18 4.97
CA ASN A 51 51.32 -13.54 5.41
C ASN A 51 52.06 -14.52 4.46
N VAL A 52 51.86 -14.34 3.15
CA VAL A 52 52.47 -15.20 2.12
C VAL A 52 54.00 -15.09 2.19
N SER A 53 54.68 -16.23 2.31
CA SER A 53 56.14 -16.31 2.36
C SER A 53 56.67 -17.60 1.71
N GLY A 54 57.90 -17.57 1.19
CA GLY A 54 58.54 -18.73 0.56
C GLY A 54 59.33 -18.39 -0.72
N GLY A 55 60.33 -19.21 -1.06
CA GLY A 55 61.17 -19.04 -2.27
C GLY A 55 61.96 -17.73 -2.31
N CYS A 56 62.31 -17.26 -3.51
CA CYS A 56 63.01 -15.98 -3.72
C CYS A 56 62.07 -14.77 -3.77
N ASN A 57 60.75 -14.97 -3.98
CA ASN A 57 59.66 -13.99 -3.92
C ASN A 57 58.31 -14.73 -4.12
N ALA A 58 57.59 -15.08 -3.05
CA ALA A 58 56.23 -15.61 -3.15
C ALA A 58 55.22 -14.45 -3.20
N ILE A 59 54.44 -14.37 -4.28
CA ILE A 59 53.42 -13.33 -4.47
C ILE A 59 52.14 -14.04 -4.94
N PRO A 60 50.99 -13.86 -4.26
CA PRO A 60 49.71 -14.31 -4.79
C PRO A 60 49.37 -13.49 -6.03
N THR A 61 49.03 -14.16 -7.13
CA THR A 61 48.53 -13.49 -8.34
C THR A 61 47.01 -13.33 -8.25
N GLY A 62 46.50 -12.11 -8.47
CA GLY A 62 45.07 -11.80 -8.41
C GLY A 62 44.64 -11.19 -7.06
N ILE A 63 43.32 -11.11 -6.83
CA ILE A 63 42.74 -10.67 -5.56
C ILE A 63 42.63 -11.91 -4.66
N PRO A 64 43.41 -12.03 -3.56
CA PRO A 64 43.43 -13.23 -2.72
C PRO A 64 42.22 -13.32 -1.77
N ILE A 65 41.10 -12.68 -2.12
CA ILE A 65 39.91 -12.55 -1.29
C ILE A 65 38.83 -13.50 -1.80
N SER A 66 38.16 -14.17 -0.87
CA SER A 66 36.95 -14.95 -1.11
C SER A 66 35.89 -14.52 -0.11
N VAL A 67 34.65 -14.38 -0.55
CA VAL A 67 33.51 -13.98 0.30
C VAL A 67 32.49 -15.11 0.29
N ILE A 68 32.03 -15.49 1.48
CA ILE A 68 30.86 -16.35 1.67
C ILE A 68 29.76 -15.45 2.23
N ARG A 69 28.61 -15.38 1.54
CA ARG A 69 27.43 -14.71 2.09
C ARG A 69 26.59 -15.73 2.85
N LEU A 70 26.24 -15.40 4.08
CA LEU A 70 25.31 -16.15 4.90
C LEU A 70 23.99 -15.39 4.95
N ASP A 71 22.98 -15.97 4.31
CA ASP A 71 21.60 -15.50 4.43
C ASP A 71 20.93 -16.27 5.58
N ASP A 72 20.32 -15.54 6.51
CA ASP A 72 19.57 -16.11 7.62
C ASP A 72 18.12 -16.36 7.20
N ASP A 73 17.62 -17.58 7.41
CA ASP A 73 16.24 -17.95 7.08
C ASP A 73 15.26 -17.66 8.23
N LYS A 74 15.76 -17.10 9.35
CA LYS A 74 14.98 -16.71 10.54
C LYS A 74 14.84 -15.21 10.70
N SER A 75 15.32 -14.43 9.75
CA SER A 75 15.14 -13.00 9.72
C SER A 75 14.88 -12.48 8.32
N GLY A 76 14.30 -11.28 8.26
CA GLY A 76 14.06 -10.57 7.03
C GLY A 76 14.66 -9.18 7.11
N THR A 77 15.21 -8.71 5.99
CA THR A 77 15.48 -7.30 5.75
C THR A 77 14.61 -6.84 4.61
N GLU A 78 13.80 -5.81 4.84
CA GLU A 78 12.93 -5.19 3.85
C GLU A 78 13.42 -3.76 3.61
N ILE A 79 13.81 -3.45 2.38
CA ILE A 79 14.24 -2.13 1.93
C ILE A 79 13.01 -1.33 1.53
N GLU A 80 12.52 -0.47 2.41
CA GLU A 80 11.33 0.35 2.15
C GLU A 80 11.62 1.40 1.08
N MET A 81 12.81 1.98 1.11
CA MET A 81 13.37 2.73 -0.01
C MET A 81 14.90 2.80 0.08
N THR A 82 15.54 2.96 -1.07
CA THR A 82 16.95 3.35 -1.18
C THR A 82 17.10 4.23 -2.40
N ASP A 83 17.86 5.30 -2.27
CA ASP A 83 18.17 6.19 -3.37
C ASP A 83 19.52 6.88 -3.11
N ASP A 84 20.52 6.54 -3.93
CA ASP A 84 21.84 7.17 -3.95
C ASP A 84 21.96 8.23 -5.04
N PHE A 85 20.90 8.43 -5.84
CA PHE A 85 20.82 9.37 -6.97
C PHE A 85 21.90 9.19 -8.05
N GLU A 86 22.73 8.13 -8.00
CA GLU A 86 23.88 7.95 -8.90
C GLU A 86 23.48 7.58 -10.33
N ASP A 87 22.22 7.18 -10.53
CA ASP A 87 21.60 7.00 -11.84
C ASP A 87 21.18 8.32 -12.50
N GLY A 88 21.25 9.44 -11.77
CA GLY A 88 20.86 10.76 -12.24
C GLY A 88 19.35 10.99 -12.25
N ASP A 89 18.57 10.20 -11.52
CA ASP A 89 17.11 10.30 -11.45
C ASP A 89 16.58 10.40 -10.01
N ALA A 90 15.36 10.94 -9.84
CA ALA A 90 14.67 11.06 -8.56
C ALA A 90 13.29 10.40 -8.61
N SER A 91 13.20 9.25 -9.27
CA SER A 91 11.98 8.47 -9.45
C SER A 91 11.41 8.05 -8.10
N GLY A 92 10.10 8.21 -7.92
CA GLY A 92 9.43 7.95 -6.65
C GLY A 92 9.43 9.14 -5.67
N TRP A 93 10.25 10.16 -5.92
CA TRP A 93 10.13 11.44 -5.22
C TRP A 93 9.07 12.33 -5.87
N THR A 94 8.33 13.06 -5.05
CA THR A 94 7.32 14.05 -5.43
C THR A 94 7.72 15.43 -4.95
N ASP A 95 7.01 16.46 -5.41
CA ASP A 95 7.28 17.88 -5.09
C ASP A 95 8.64 18.39 -5.62
N LEU A 96 9.11 17.83 -6.73
CA LEU A 96 10.41 18.12 -7.35
C LEU A 96 10.51 19.49 -8.07
N ALA A 97 9.51 20.37 -7.98
CA ALA A 97 9.47 21.60 -8.78
C ALA A 97 10.74 22.49 -8.62
N ASN A 98 11.36 22.44 -7.44
CA ASN A 98 12.56 23.20 -7.09
C ASN A 98 13.73 22.29 -6.66
N TRP A 99 13.69 21.01 -7.01
CA TRP A 99 14.70 20.01 -6.68
C TRP A 99 15.17 19.31 -7.94
N ASP A 100 16.46 19.03 -8.03
CA ASP A 100 17.05 18.35 -9.19
C ASP A 100 18.21 17.46 -8.75
N VAL A 101 18.47 16.41 -9.53
CA VAL A 101 19.60 15.51 -9.31
C VAL A 101 20.79 16.04 -10.08
N ILE A 102 21.86 16.42 -9.38
CA ILE A 102 22.92 17.25 -9.98
C ILE A 102 24.30 16.65 -9.80
N ASN A 103 24.98 16.46 -10.92
CA ASN A 103 26.43 16.30 -10.93
C ASN A 103 27.11 17.68 -10.87
N SER A 104 27.55 18.07 -9.67
CA SER A 104 28.18 19.38 -9.46
C SER A 104 29.32 19.32 -8.44
N ALA A 105 30.18 20.34 -8.46
CA ALA A 105 31.18 20.50 -7.42
C ALA A 105 30.48 20.61 -6.04
N GLY A 106 30.80 19.68 -5.16
CA GLY A 106 30.25 19.64 -3.81
C GLY A 106 29.02 18.76 -3.61
N THR A 107 28.78 17.80 -4.52
CA THR A 107 28.03 16.55 -4.23
C THR A 107 28.50 15.94 -2.92
N ILE A 108 27.59 15.24 -2.22
CA ILE A 108 27.87 14.75 -0.88
C ILE A 108 28.69 13.46 -0.94
N SER A 109 28.16 12.46 -1.64
CA SER A 109 28.80 11.20 -2.01
C SER A 109 28.78 11.10 -3.53
N GLY A 110 29.54 10.14 -4.08
CA GLY A 110 29.50 9.82 -5.50
C GLY A 110 29.59 11.00 -6.49
N SER A 111 28.84 10.87 -7.58
CA SER A 111 28.80 11.79 -8.73
C SER A 111 27.55 12.65 -8.77
N TYR A 112 26.46 12.24 -8.12
CA TYR A 112 25.17 12.91 -8.13
C TYR A 112 24.61 13.03 -6.71
N ASP A 113 23.77 14.02 -6.48
CA ASP A 113 22.99 14.18 -5.25
C ASP A 113 21.69 14.93 -5.57
N LEU A 114 20.69 14.80 -4.71
CA LEU A 114 19.47 15.59 -4.83
C LEU A 114 19.67 16.96 -4.18
N LYS A 115 19.46 18.02 -4.96
CA LYS A 115 19.75 19.40 -4.56
C LYS A 115 18.56 20.31 -4.80
N HIS A 116 18.28 21.18 -3.84
CA HIS A 116 17.40 22.32 -4.08
C HIS A 116 18.03 23.26 -5.13
N VAL A 117 17.31 23.57 -6.21
CA VAL A 117 17.80 24.34 -7.37
C VAL A 117 17.22 25.74 -7.52
N ASN A 118 16.17 26.09 -6.77
CA ASN A 118 15.57 27.42 -6.85
C ASN A 118 16.46 28.47 -6.16
N GLY A 119 17.47 28.97 -6.87
CA GLY A 119 18.45 29.92 -6.35
C GLY A 119 17.94 31.37 -6.34
N GLY A 120 18.30 32.13 -5.29
CA GLY A 120 18.06 33.58 -5.25
C GLY A 120 16.65 34.01 -4.84
N VAL A 121 15.77 33.07 -4.44
CA VAL A 121 14.43 33.34 -3.91
C VAL A 121 14.28 32.63 -2.57
N ALA A 122 13.76 33.34 -1.55
CA ALA A 122 13.48 32.69 -0.27
C ALA A 122 12.40 31.63 -0.47
N ALA A 123 12.57 30.47 0.17
CA ALA A 123 11.71 29.31 -0.08
C ALA A 123 11.46 28.52 1.22
N ASN A 124 10.21 28.10 1.35
CA ASN A 124 9.83 26.94 2.15
C ASN A 124 9.52 25.84 1.17
N ASP A 125 10.30 24.77 1.23
CA ASP A 125 10.25 23.73 0.22
C ASP A 125 10.42 22.37 0.86
N ALA A 126 9.93 21.35 0.19
CA ALA A 126 10.13 19.97 0.57
C ALA A 126 10.11 19.09 -0.67
N VAL A 127 10.97 18.09 -0.68
CA VAL A 127 10.85 16.95 -1.59
C VAL A 127 10.44 15.73 -0.76
N THR A 128 9.46 14.99 -1.26
CA THR A 128 8.73 13.98 -0.49
C THR A 128 8.85 12.62 -1.15
N PHE A 129 8.85 11.55 -0.35
CA PHE A 129 8.84 10.17 -0.83
C PHE A 129 7.77 9.39 -0.07
N ASP A 130 7.05 8.54 -0.77
CA ASP A 130 5.98 7.72 -0.22
C ASP A 130 6.53 6.39 0.34
N LEU A 131 6.45 6.23 1.67
CA LEU A 131 6.87 5.04 2.40
C LEU A 131 5.77 3.97 2.47
N CYS A 132 4.68 4.11 1.72
CA CYS A 132 3.67 3.08 1.53
C CYS A 132 3.06 2.56 2.85
N ASN A 133 2.80 3.46 3.80
CA ASN A 133 2.29 3.13 5.14
C ASN A 133 3.20 2.14 5.90
N THR A 134 4.52 2.32 5.83
CA THR A 134 5.49 1.48 6.56
C THR A 134 5.10 1.39 8.05
N GLU A 135 4.76 0.19 8.50
CA GLU A 135 4.41 -0.11 9.89
C GLU A 135 5.67 -0.31 10.72
N LEU A 136 5.76 0.41 11.85
CA LEU A 136 6.95 0.44 12.70
C LEU A 136 6.89 -0.56 13.85
N ARG A 137 5.72 -1.09 14.21
CA ARG A 137 5.60 -2.06 15.31
C ARG A 137 6.23 -3.41 14.95
N GLY A 138 6.95 -4.00 15.89
CA GLY A 138 7.49 -5.35 15.74
C GLY A 138 8.63 -5.48 14.73
N ALA A 139 9.23 -4.36 14.31
CA ALA A 139 10.36 -4.29 13.39
C ALA A 139 11.41 -3.28 13.90
N GLU A 140 12.69 -3.58 13.70
CA GLU A 140 13.74 -2.57 13.79
C GLU A 140 13.75 -1.77 12.48
N THR A 141 13.54 -0.46 12.54
CA THR A 141 13.60 0.42 11.36
C THR A 141 14.83 1.31 11.44
N THR A 142 15.60 1.37 10.37
CA THR A 142 16.79 2.20 10.24
C THR A 142 16.60 3.19 9.10
N TRP A 143 16.68 4.48 9.44
CA TRP A 143 16.71 5.57 8.48
C TRP A 143 18.15 6.07 8.37
N ARG A 144 18.66 6.19 7.14
CA ARG A 144 19.95 6.78 6.82
C ARG A 144 19.84 7.84 5.73
N ALA A 145 20.60 8.92 5.88
CA ALA A 145 20.83 9.90 4.83
C ALA A 145 22.11 10.69 5.11
N ASN A 146 22.78 11.13 4.05
CA ASN A 146 23.76 12.19 4.13
C ASN A 146 23.11 13.53 3.79
N ILE A 147 23.22 14.52 4.68
CA ILE A 147 22.55 15.82 4.52
C ILE A 147 23.57 16.95 4.59
N LYS A 148 23.40 17.96 3.73
CA LYS A 148 24.22 19.17 3.71
C LYS A 148 23.35 20.40 3.49
N HIS A 149 23.30 21.31 4.45
CA HIS A 149 22.52 22.55 4.35
C HIS A 149 23.26 23.69 3.60
N GLY A 150 24.58 23.55 3.36
CA GLY A 150 25.36 24.53 2.61
C GLY A 150 26.08 25.59 3.45
N GLY A 151 26.23 25.34 4.77
CA GLY A 151 27.06 26.14 5.67
C GLY A 151 26.55 27.55 5.95
N PHE A 152 25.23 27.75 5.89
CA PHE A 152 24.63 28.99 6.35
C PHE A 152 24.42 29.00 7.87
N ASN A 153 24.29 30.20 8.44
CA ASN A 153 23.93 30.35 9.84
C ASN A 153 22.46 29.96 10.02
N THR A 154 22.20 28.97 10.85
CA THR A 154 20.84 28.52 11.12
C THR A 154 20.08 29.59 11.90
N SER A 155 18.82 29.80 11.55
CA SER A 155 17.94 30.80 12.15
C SER A 155 16.48 30.44 11.89
N SER A 156 15.54 31.22 12.43
CA SER A 156 14.10 30.98 12.24
C SER A 156 13.63 31.01 10.79
N ASN A 157 14.49 31.43 9.84
CA ASN A 157 14.21 31.42 8.40
C ASN A 157 15.36 30.83 7.58
N ASN A 158 16.26 30.08 8.22
CA ASN A 158 17.31 29.29 7.59
C ASN A 158 17.49 28.00 8.39
N TRP A 159 16.85 26.93 7.96
CA TRP A 159 16.92 25.63 8.62
C TRP A 159 16.64 24.48 7.66
N VAL A 160 17.05 23.29 8.07
CA VAL A 160 16.80 22.05 7.34
C VAL A 160 16.25 21.00 8.28
N MET A 161 15.35 20.18 7.77
CA MET A 161 14.69 19.10 8.48
C MET A 161 14.55 17.91 7.55
N TRP A 162 14.95 16.74 8.02
CA TRP A 162 14.59 15.48 7.41
C TRP A 162 13.45 14.86 8.23
N VAL A 163 12.26 14.90 7.66
CA VAL A 163 11.06 14.24 8.19
C VAL A 163 11.18 12.77 7.83
N ILE A 164 11.49 11.93 8.81
CA ILE A 164 11.74 10.50 8.60
C ILE A 164 10.44 9.67 8.60
N SER A 165 9.37 10.25 9.17
CA SER A 165 8.04 9.66 9.23
C SER A 165 7.01 10.78 9.27
N ALA A 166 6.06 10.75 8.35
CA ALA A 166 4.95 11.69 8.28
C ALA A 166 3.63 10.97 7.96
N ASN A 167 2.51 11.52 8.45
CA ASN A 167 1.15 11.07 8.15
C ASN A 167 0.60 11.58 6.81
N GLN A 168 1.26 12.54 6.17
CA GLN A 168 0.82 13.18 4.93
C GLN A 168 2.01 13.64 4.08
N GLN A 169 1.79 13.77 2.77
CA GLN A 169 2.80 14.27 1.84
C GLN A 169 3.09 15.77 2.06
N GLN A 170 2.03 16.56 2.26
CA GLN A 170 2.14 18.01 2.36
C GLN A 170 2.76 18.45 3.71
N ILE A 171 4.03 18.87 3.66
CA ILE A 171 4.78 19.35 4.84
C ILE A 171 4.39 20.78 5.25
N TRP A 172 4.03 21.61 4.27
CA TRP A 172 3.73 23.04 4.44
C TRP A 172 2.26 23.35 4.16
N ASP A 173 1.59 24.20 4.92
CA ASP A 173 0.17 24.58 4.71
C ASP A 173 -0.09 25.56 3.54
N GLY A 174 0.96 25.93 2.80
CA GLY A 174 0.89 26.94 1.74
C GLY A 174 1.00 28.40 2.22
N LEU A 175 1.09 28.63 3.53
CA LEU A 175 1.26 29.94 4.17
C LEU A 175 2.63 30.13 4.82
N ASN A 176 3.63 29.36 4.40
CA ASN A 176 4.99 29.35 4.96
C ASN A 176 5.08 28.83 6.40
N THR A 177 4.11 28.03 6.82
CA THR A 177 4.10 27.36 8.12
C THR A 177 3.97 25.86 7.96
N THR A 178 4.61 25.11 8.86
CA THR A 178 4.46 23.66 8.93
C THR A 178 2.97 23.32 9.03
N SER A 179 2.52 22.35 8.24
CA SER A 179 1.11 21.99 8.19
C SER A 179 0.59 21.64 9.58
N ALA A 180 -0.51 22.25 9.98
CA ALA A 180 -1.15 22.04 11.28
C ALA A 180 -1.74 20.63 11.44
N THR A 181 -1.73 19.82 10.39
CA THR A 181 -2.13 18.40 10.40
C THR A 181 -0.94 17.47 10.28
N LEU A 182 0.29 17.99 10.21
CA LEU A 182 1.49 17.17 10.09
C LEU A 182 1.78 16.50 11.42
N ASP A 183 1.80 15.18 11.39
CA ASP A 183 2.18 14.33 12.51
C ASP A 183 3.37 13.45 12.10
N GLY A 184 4.30 13.20 13.02
CA GLY A 184 5.39 12.26 12.78
C GLY A 184 6.69 12.57 13.52
N TYR A 185 7.83 12.28 12.89
CA TYR A 185 9.16 12.45 13.48
C TYR A 185 10.15 13.06 12.48
N ALA A 186 11.09 13.85 12.99
CA ALA A 186 12.09 14.49 12.15
C ALA A 186 13.43 14.73 12.85
N VAL A 187 14.50 14.83 12.04
CA VAL A 187 15.86 15.21 12.47
C VAL A 187 16.27 16.48 11.76
N GLY A 188 16.94 17.39 12.46
CA GLY A 188 17.35 18.66 11.84
C GLY A 188 17.86 19.69 12.83
N VAL A 189 17.83 20.94 12.41
CA VAL A 189 18.32 22.10 13.18
C VAL A 189 17.27 23.20 13.18
N ASN A 190 17.28 24.02 14.22
CA ASN A 190 16.52 25.28 14.27
C ASN A 190 15.01 25.16 13.93
N PHE A 191 14.37 24.07 14.39
CA PHE A 191 12.91 23.84 14.47
C PHE A 191 12.14 24.96 15.20
N ASN A 192 12.14 26.18 14.68
CA ASN A 192 11.55 27.39 15.26
C ASN A 192 12.07 27.74 16.67
N THR A 193 13.33 27.44 16.96
CA THR A 193 13.97 27.74 18.25
C THR A 193 15.15 28.69 18.10
N ALA A 194 15.60 29.29 19.20
CA ALA A 194 16.84 30.07 19.22
C ALA A 194 18.13 29.21 19.24
N THR A 195 18.03 27.87 19.20
CA THR A 195 19.19 26.96 19.26
C THR A 195 19.48 26.30 17.91
N ASP A 196 20.77 26.22 17.59
CA ASP A 196 21.32 25.62 16.37
C ASP A 196 21.80 24.18 16.56
N ASN A 197 21.38 23.58 17.68
CA ASN A 197 21.70 22.21 18.00
C ASN A 197 20.95 21.26 17.07
N LEU A 198 21.65 20.22 16.62
CA LEU A 198 21.05 19.10 15.91
C LEU A 198 20.13 18.33 16.87
N ARG A 199 18.90 18.07 16.44
CA ARG A 199 17.82 17.52 17.26
C ARG A 199 17.03 16.46 16.52
N PHE A 200 16.49 15.51 17.30
CA PHE A 200 15.44 14.59 16.91
C PHE A 200 14.15 15.00 17.63
N VAL A 201 13.08 15.22 16.86
CA VAL A 201 11.82 15.78 17.36
C VAL A 201 10.64 14.90 16.96
N ARG A 202 9.60 14.93 17.78
CA ARG A 202 8.25 14.53 17.39
C ARG A 202 7.49 15.76 16.87
N ILE A 203 6.64 15.57 15.87
CA ILE A 203 5.74 16.58 15.33
C ILE A 203 4.32 16.17 15.69
N ASP A 204 3.61 16.99 16.46
CA ASP A 204 2.19 16.80 16.80
C ASP A 204 1.38 17.97 16.21
N ASN A 205 0.57 17.73 15.18
CA ASN A 205 -0.22 18.77 14.50
C ASN A 205 0.62 20.00 14.10
N GLY A 206 1.79 19.77 13.51
CA GLY A 206 2.76 20.80 13.12
C GLY A 206 3.61 21.37 14.26
N VAL A 207 3.41 20.93 15.51
CA VAL A 207 4.15 21.41 16.69
C VAL A 207 5.31 20.48 17.02
N TYR A 208 6.52 21.05 17.13
CA TYR A 208 7.74 20.30 17.45
C TYR A 208 7.92 20.07 18.96
N THR A 209 8.17 18.81 19.34
CA THR A 209 8.60 18.40 20.68
C THR A 209 9.98 17.75 20.60
N ASP A 210 10.98 18.34 21.26
CA ASP A 210 12.34 17.78 21.33
C ASP A 210 12.31 16.43 22.07
N LEU A 211 12.74 15.36 21.39
CA LEU A 211 12.92 14.04 21.98
C LEU A 211 14.38 13.81 22.39
N ILE A 212 15.32 14.15 21.50
CA ILE A 212 16.77 14.09 21.76
C ILE A 212 17.41 15.36 21.21
N THR A 213 18.17 16.07 22.06
CA THR A 213 18.92 17.27 21.67
C THR A 213 20.41 17.02 21.84
N SER A 214 21.16 17.14 20.74
CA SER A 214 22.62 16.99 20.76
C SER A 214 23.33 18.23 21.30
N THR A 215 24.58 18.09 21.71
CA THR A 215 25.49 19.23 21.92
C THR A 215 26.11 19.73 20.63
N TYR A 216 25.86 19.07 19.50
CA TYR A 216 26.44 19.42 18.21
C TYR A 216 25.72 20.63 17.61
N ASN A 217 26.44 21.73 17.45
CA ASN A 217 25.95 22.92 16.78
C ASN A 217 26.28 22.83 15.29
N TRP A 218 25.25 22.62 14.47
CA TRP A 218 25.40 22.53 13.02
C TRP A 218 25.01 23.85 12.35
N SER A 219 25.75 24.90 12.71
CA SER A 219 25.62 26.25 12.14
C SER A 219 26.93 26.68 11.47
N ASP A 220 26.82 27.41 10.36
CA ASP A 220 27.95 28.05 9.66
C ASP A 220 29.07 27.11 9.19
N ILE A 221 28.81 25.79 9.13
CA ILE A 221 29.77 24.78 8.68
C ILE A 221 29.26 24.06 7.44
N ASN A 222 30.02 24.10 6.35
CA ASN A 222 29.64 23.48 5.07
C ASN A 222 30.16 22.04 4.96
N ILE A 223 29.80 21.19 5.92
CA ILE A 223 30.11 19.75 5.89
C ILE A 223 28.83 18.93 5.75
N PRO A 224 28.86 17.79 5.05
CA PRO A 224 27.78 16.83 5.12
C PRO A 224 27.78 16.15 6.50
N LEU A 225 26.58 15.87 7.00
CA LEU A 225 26.37 14.97 8.13
C LEU A 225 25.73 13.69 7.64
N GLY A 226 26.35 12.56 7.98
CA GLY A 226 25.66 11.28 7.95
C GLY A 226 24.73 11.24 9.15
N ILE A 227 23.45 10.97 8.92
CA ILE A 227 22.43 10.86 9.96
C ILE A 227 21.91 9.43 9.93
N GLU A 228 21.85 8.80 11.10
CA GLU A 228 21.22 7.49 11.29
C GLU A 228 20.24 7.59 12.45
N VAL A 229 19.00 7.19 12.21
CA VAL A 229 18.00 6.99 13.25
C VAL A 229 17.61 5.53 13.23
N ILE A 230 17.65 4.86 14.38
CA ILE A 230 17.20 3.49 14.54
C ILE A 230 16.04 3.49 15.50
N ARG A 231 14.96 2.78 15.17
CA ARG A 231 13.88 2.45 16.11
C ARG A 231 13.82 0.94 16.23
N ASP A 232 13.94 0.38 17.43
CA ASP A 232 13.75 -1.06 17.64
C ASP A 232 12.27 -1.48 17.60
N ALA A 233 12.02 -2.79 17.74
CA ALA A 233 10.69 -3.37 17.68
C ALA A 233 9.73 -2.88 18.79
N ASP A 234 10.28 -2.43 19.93
CA ASP A 234 9.54 -1.98 21.12
C ASP A 234 9.35 -0.45 21.15
N GLY A 235 9.97 0.27 20.20
CA GLY A 235 9.88 1.72 20.06
C GLY A 235 10.95 2.50 20.81
N LEU A 236 12.06 1.87 21.17
CA LEU A 236 13.28 2.58 21.56
C LEU A 236 13.95 3.15 20.30
N TRP A 237 14.09 4.46 20.27
CA TRP A 237 14.81 5.20 19.25
C TRP A 237 16.25 5.45 19.69
N GLU A 238 17.19 5.36 18.75
CA GLU A 238 18.56 5.83 18.87
C GLU A 238 18.84 6.81 17.73
N PHE A 239 19.35 8.00 18.08
CA PHE A 239 19.76 9.01 17.11
C PHE A 239 21.28 9.11 17.06
N LYS A 240 21.86 9.00 15.87
CA LYS A 240 23.30 9.12 15.64
C LYS A 240 23.63 10.07 14.49
N TYR A 241 24.84 10.62 14.53
CA TYR A 241 25.38 11.42 13.43
C TYR A 241 26.88 11.17 13.21
N ARG A 242 27.38 11.58 12.05
CA ARG A 242 28.81 11.59 11.72
C ARG A 242 29.17 12.80 10.85
N GLU A 243 30.21 13.52 11.25
CA GLU A 243 30.79 14.57 10.42
C GLU A 243 31.46 14.00 9.16
N ASN A 244 31.33 14.72 8.04
CA ASN A 244 31.85 14.34 6.72
C ASN A 244 31.12 13.15 6.08
N GLY A 245 29.86 12.94 6.44
CA GLY A 245 29.01 11.91 5.82
C GLY A 245 29.38 10.46 6.19
N GLY A 246 28.64 9.51 5.63
CA GLY A 246 28.81 8.07 5.76
C GLY A 246 28.32 7.50 7.10
N PHE A 247 28.21 6.17 7.15
CA PHE A 247 27.52 5.46 8.25
C PHE A 247 28.43 4.57 9.11
N VAL A 248 29.76 4.66 8.93
CA VAL A 248 30.75 3.87 9.69
C VAL A 248 31.34 4.71 10.83
N GLY A 249 31.26 4.21 12.06
CA GLY A 249 31.79 4.91 13.24
C GLY A 249 30.93 6.11 13.65
N MET A 250 29.61 5.94 13.61
CA MET A 250 28.63 6.96 13.99
C MET A 250 28.75 7.34 15.47
N THR A 251 28.49 8.61 15.79
CA THR A 251 28.39 9.12 17.16
C THR A 251 26.95 9.06 17.63
N SER A 252 26.67 8.27 18.66
CA SER A 252 25.34 8.24 19.30
C SER A 252 25.09 9.52 20.09
N VAL A 253 23.94 10.16 19.83
CA VAL A 253 23.49 11.36 20.54
C VAL A 253 22.72 10.97 21.81
N GLY A 254 21.91 9.92 21.71
CA GLY A 254 21.09 9.42 22.81
C GLY A 254 20.02 8.46 22.34
N THR A 255 19.25 7.96 23.31
CA THR A 255 18.11 7.08 23.08
C THR A 255 16.86 7.56 23.82
N ILE A 256 15.69 7.23 23.29
CA ILE A 256 14.39 7.54 23.91
C ILE A 256 13.31 6.57 23.43
N THR A 257 12.38 6.19 24.29
CA THR A 257 11.20 5.41 23.88
C THR A 257 10.05 6.36 23.56
N ASP A 258 9.52 6.29 22.33
CA ASP A 258 8.31 7.02 21.92
C ASP A 258 7.52 6.17 20.90
N ASN A 259 6.22 5.99 21.16
CA ASN A 259 5.30 5.18 20.37
C ASN A 259 4.08 5.98 19.90
N SER A 260 4.21 7.30 19.82
CA SER A 260 3.10 8.21 19.47
C SER A 260 2.62 7.97 18.04
N TYR A 261 3.56 7.75 17.11
CA TYR A 261 3.27 7.40 15.72
C TYR A 261 3.99 6.10 15.35
N VAL A 262 3.22 5.16 14.83
CA VAL A 262 3.70 3.80 14.51
C VAL A 262 3.56 3.45 13.04
N VAL A 263 3.11 4.39 12.21
CA VAL A 263 3.00 4.24 10.76
C VAL A 263 3.68 5.43 10.10
N ALA A 264 4.67 5.15 9.25
CA ALA A 264 5.36 6.13 8.44
C ALA A 264 4.77 6.09 7.01
N LYS A 265 3.95 7.08 6.65
CA LYS A 265 3.34 7.15 5.31
C LYS A 265 4.27 7.82 4.31
N PHE A 266 4.93 8.88 4.73
CA PHE A 266 5.86 9.65 3.90
C PHE A 266 7.15 9.95 4.66
N MET A 267 8.21 10.20 3.91
CA MET A 267 9.38 10.93 4.39
C MET A 267 9.60 12.17 3.51
N ALA A 268 10.33 13.16 4.02
CA ALA A 268 10.60 14.37 3.28
C ALA A 268 11.90 15.03 3.70
N TYR A 269 12.60 15.65 2.75
CA TYR A 269 13.64 16.62 3.07
C TYR A 269 13.07 18.03 2.89
N ALA A 270 12.85 18.71 4.00
CA ALA A 270 12.20 20.02 4.09
C ALA A 270 13.19 21.10 4.50
N ILE A 271 13.02 22.29 3.93
CA ILE A 271 13.89 23.43 4.16
C ILE A 271 13.07 24.70 4.33
N GLU A 272 13.60 25.60 5.14
CA GLU A 272 13.25 27.02 5.08
C GLU A 272 14.55 27.79 4.86
N VAL A 273 14.64 28.57 3.80
CA VAL A 273 15.88 29.29 3.43
C VAL A 273 15.60 30.69 2.92
N THR A 274 16.45 31.63 3.30
CA THR A 274 16.49 32.96 2.70
C THR A 274 17.04 32.91 1.26
N ALA A 275 16.77 33.95 0.47
CA ALA A 275 17.22 34.06 -0.92
C ALA A 275 18.73 33.83 -1.13
N GLY A 276 19.57 34.22 -0.16
CA GLY A 276 21.03 34.01 -0.24
C GLY A 276 21.49 32.57 0.07
N ASN A 277 20.59 31.76 0.62
CA ASN A 277 20.83 30.36 1.01
C ASN A 277 20.05 29.36 0.15
N ALA A 278 19.03 29.84 -0.57
CA ALA A 278 18.33 29.08 -1.57
C ALA A 278 19.31 28.56 -2.65
N GLY A 279 19.16 27.29 -3.00
CA GLY A 279 20.02 26.63 -3.98
C GLY A 279 21.26 25.96 -3.37
N LYS A 280 21.31 25.75 -2.05
CA LYS A 280 22.42 25.11 -1.34
C LYS A 280 22.10 23.76 -0.67
N PRO A 281 20.91 23.55 -0.08
CA PRO A 281 20.58 22.29 0.59
C PRO A 281 20.63 21.08 -0.34
N ARG A 282 21.16 19.97 0.18
CA ARG A 282 21.39 18.70 -0.50
C ARG A 282 21.08 17.52 0.43
N ILE A 283 20.62 16.42 -0.16
CA ILE A 283 20.46 15.11 0.48
C ILE A 283 20.95 14.03 -0.47
N ASP A 284 21.52 12.96 0.09
CA ASP A 284 22.18 11.89 -0.65
C ASP A 284 22.24 10.60 0.18
N ASP A 285 22.51 9.45 -0.47
CA ASP A 285 22.56 8.11 0.14
C ASP A 285 21.39 7.85 1.10
N VAL A 286 20.16 8.06 0.65
CA VAL A 286 18.96 7.93 1.48
C VAL A 286 18.52 6.47 1.52
N SER A 287 18.32 5.90 2.71
CA SER A 287 17.71 4.58 2.85
C SER A 287 16.80 4.48 4.06
N VAL A 288 15.75 3.67 3.89
CA VAL A 288 14.87 3.21 4.96
C VAL A 288 14.79 1.70 4.87
N GLU A 289 15.30 1.02 5.90
CA GLU A 289 15.36 -0.43 5.97
C GLU A 289 14.68 -0.92 7.23
N GLN A 290 13.95 -2.02 7.13
CA GLN A 290 13.41 -2.73 8.26
C GLN A 290 14.02 -4.10 8.41
N TYR A 291 14.25 -4.50 9.65
CA TYR A 291 14.78 -5.79 10.03
C TYR A 291 13.93 -6.41 11.13
N GLY A 292 13.72 -7.71 11.05
CA GLY A 292 13.09 -8.44 12.13
C GLY A 292 13.26 -9.94 12.04
N CYS A 293 13.03 -10.59 13.17
CA CYS A 293 13.04 -12.04 13.28
C CYS A 293 11.68 -12.61 12.89
N PHE A 294 11.68 -13.54 11.94
CA PHE A 294 10.50 -14.33 11.64
C PHE A 294 10.21 -15.26 12.82
N GLU A 295 9.00 -15.15 13.34
CA GLU A 295 8.53 -16.00 14.42
C GLU A 295 7.16 -16.56 14.09
N ASP A 296 7.02 -17.87 14.22
CA ASP A 296 5.76 -18.56 14.07
C ASP A 296 5.05 -18.59 15.43
N TRP A 297 3.82 -18.10 15.48
CA TRP A 297 2.99 -18.04 16.67
C TRP A 297 1.66 -18.74 16.43
N TYR A 298 1.26 -19.55 17.41
CA TYR A 298 0.09 -20.40 17.36
C TYR A 298 -0.83 -20.12 18.54
N THR A 299 -2.15 -20.14 18.32
CA THR A 299 -3.10 -20.08 19.44
C THR A 299 -3.06 -21.39 20.23
N THR A 300 -2.89 -21.31 21.54
CA THR A 300 -2.94 -22.43 22.51
C THR A 300 -4.34 -22.71 23.04
N GLY A 301 -5.33 -21.87 22.69
CA GLY A 301 -6.73 -22.00 23.04
C GLY A 301 -7.61 -20.87 22.50
N THR A 302 -8.90 -20.92 22.81
CA THR A 302 -9.89 -19.88 22.45
C THR A 302 -9.78 -18.65 23.35
N GLY A 303 -9.83 -17.46 22.76
CA GLY A 303 -9.86 -16.21 23.52
C GLY A 303 -9.66 -14.96 22.68
N ASN A 304 -9.47 -13.86 23.39
CA ASN A 304 -9.17 -12.56 22.80
C ASN A 304 -7.75 -12.51 22.24
N ALA A 305 -7.54 -11.75 21.16
CA ALA A 305 -6.23 -11.57 20.54
C ALA A 305 -5.19 -10.96 21.49
N SER A 306 -5.60 -10.04 22.38
CA SER A 306 -4.73 -9.44 23.39
C SER A 306 -4.36 -10.36 24.56
N ALA A 307 -5.01 -11.52 24.68
CA ALA A 307 -4.82 -12.44 25.81
C ALA A 307 -3.57 -13.31 25.67
N ALA A 308 -3.19 -13.95 26.78
CA ALA A 308 -2.07 -14.90 26.85
C ALA A 308 -2.42 -16.25 26.20
N ILE A 309 -2.74 -16.25 24.91
CA ILE A 309 -3.13 -17.44 24.16
C ILE A 309 -2.11 -17.83 23.09
N TRP A 310 -0.98 -17.15 22.97
CA TRP A 310 -0.02 -17.39 21.88
C TRP A 310 1.19 -18.20 22.35
N SER A 311 1.69 -19.12 21.52
CA SER A 311 2.99 -19.80 21.74
C SER A 311 3.74 -20.00 20.44
N GLN A 312 5.08 -20.02 20.49
CA GLN A 312 5.94 -20.41 19.37
C GLN A 312 6.04 -21.93 19.19
N ASN A 313 5.44 -22.71 20.11
CA ASN A 313 5.30 -24.15 19.98
C ASN A 313 3.82 -24.52 19.82
N PRO A 314 3.41 -25.09 18.67
CA PRO A 314 2.00 -25.42 18.39
C PRO A 314 1.43 -26.55 19.28
N ALA A 315 2.26 -27.21 20.08
CA ALA A 315 1.83 -28.25 21.03
C ALA A 315 1.56 -27.72 22.44
N ASP A 316 1.85 -26.44 22.72
CA ASP A 316 1.65 -25.86 24.05
C ASP A 316 0.16 -25.64 24.34
N VAL A 317 -0.21 -25.82 25.61
CA VAL A 317 -1.58 -25.62 26.12
C VAL A 317 -1.70 -24.38 27.03
N VAL A 318 -0.59 -23.66 27.20
CA VAL A 318 -0.51 -22.40 27.97
C VAL A 318 0.20 -21.39 27.09
N GLY A 319 -0.49 -20.29 26.78
CA GLY A 319 0.07 -19.21 25.99
C GLY A 319 0.74 -18.12 26.81
N SER A 320 1.34 -17.19 26.09
CA SER A 320 1.84 -15.91 26.56
C SER A 320 1.20 -14.77 25.79
N ASN A 321 1.38 -13.55 26.28
CA ASN A 321 1.02 -12.36 25.50
C ASN A 321 1.94 -12.26 24.28
N LEU A 322 1.41 -11.74 23.18
CA LEU A 322 2.13 -11.48 21.94
C LEU A 322 2.07 -9.99 21.62
N THR A 323 3.21 -9.42 21.25
CA THR A 323 3.25 -8.14 20.54
C THR A 323 3.17 -8.42 19.05
N PHE A 324 2.05 -8.03 18.43
CA PHE A 324 1.84 -8.15 16.99
C PHE A 324 2.87 -7.34 16.19
N GLY A 325 3.19 -7.82 14.99
CA GLY A 325 4.30 -7.27 14.20
C GLY A 325 4.40 -7.89 12.82
N ARG A 326 4.96 -7.12 11.88
CA ARG A 326 5.08 -7.51 10.47
C ARG A 326 6.05 -8.67 10.19
N PHE A 327 6.77 -9.16 11.20
CA PHE A 327 7.64 -10.35 11.14
C PHE A 327 7.07 -11.53 11.96
N LYS A 328 5.80 -11.47 12.38
CA LYS A 328 5.15 -12.54 13.14
C LYS A 328 4.18 -13.29 12.24
N ASN A 329 4.40 -14.58 12.01
CA ASN A 329 3.45 -15.45 11.34
C ASN A 329 2.45 -15.95 12.37
N LEU A 330 1.16 -15.72 12.17
CA LEU A 330 0.13 -16.09 13.13
C LEU A 330 -0.73 -17.23 12.59
N THR A 331 -0.94 -18.26 13.40
CA THR A 331 -1.80 -19.39 13.08
C THR A 331 -2.85 -19.57 14.16
N VAL A 332 -4.13 -19.44 13.79
CA VAL A 332 -5.24 -19.82 14.65
C VAL A 332 -5.49 -21.31 14.45
N GLN A 333 -5.15 -22.10 15.47
CA GLN A 333 -5.17 -23.56 15.36
C GLN A 333 -6.59 -24.14 15.35
N ASN A 334 -6.72 -25.33 14.75
CA ASN A 334 -7.97 -26.08 14.67
C ASN A 334 -8.70 -26.19 16.02
N GLY A 335 -9.99 -25.86 16.03
CA GLY A 335 -10.85 -25.92 17.20
C GLY A 335 -10.73 -24.70 18.11
N HIS A 336 -9.84 -23.75 17.82
CA HIS A 336 -9.74 -22.49 18.55
C HIS A 336 -10.58 -21.39 17.90
N THR A 337 -11.07 -20.47 18.73
CA THR A 337 -11.69 -19.23 18.29
C THR A 337 -10.84 -18.05 18.75
N LEU A 338 -10.39 -17.23 17.81
CA LEU A 338 -9.76 -15.96 18.07
C LEU A 338 -10.79 -14.84 17.91
N THR A 339 -11.03 -14.07 18.96
CA THR A 339 -11.82 -12.83 18.88
C THR A 339 -10.87 -11.65 18.92
N GLN A 340 -10.90 -10.78 17.91
CA GLN A 340 -10.14 -9.54 17.95
C GLN A 340 -10.77 -8.59 18.98
N ASP A 341 -9.96 -8.13 19.93
CA ASP A 341 -10.27 -7.03 20.84
C ASP A 341 -9.25 -5.88 20.73
N VAL A 342 -8.28 -6.06 19.84
CA VAL A 342 -7.27 -5.11 19.37
C VAL A 342 -7.04 -5.37 17.89
N ASP A 343 -6.54 -4.37 17.15
CA ASP A 343 -6.04 -4.61 15.80
C ASP A 343 -4.91 -5.64 15.82
N VAL A 344 -4.96 -6.59 14.89
CA VAL A 344 -3.93 -7.63 14.74
C VAL A 344 -3.07 -7.29 13.54
N LEU A 345 -1.76 -7.42 13.71
CA LEU A 345 -0.76 -7.23 12.67
C LEU A 345 0.10 -8.49 12.57
N SER A 346 0.31 -8.96 11.34
CA SER A 346 1.07 -10.18 11.07
C SER A 346 1.81 -10.12 9.74
N HIS A 347 2.89 -10.88 9.66
CA HIS A 347 3.54 -11.22 8.40
C HIS A 347 2.60 -12.07 7.54
N ASP A 348 2.43 -13.34 7.92
CA ASP A 348 1.42 -14.26 7.39
C ASP A 348 0.33 -14.51 8.43
N PHE A 349 -0.91 -14.70 7.99
CA PHE A 349 -2.05 -15.05 8.84
C PHE A 349 -2.74 -16.30 8.33
N THR A 350 -2.81 -17.33 9.18
CA THR A 350 -3.42 -18.63 8.85
C THR A 350 -4.58 -18.93 9.78
N ILE A 351 -5.72 -19.29 9.20
CA ILE A 351 -6.89 -19.82 9.89
C ILE A 351 -6.98 -21.31 9.53
N GLU A 352 -6.60 -22.20 10.45
CA GLU A 352 -6.64 -23.63 10.18
C GLU A 352 -8.08 -24.14 10.01
N SER A 353 -8.23 -25.30 9.35
CA SER A 353 -9.52 -25.96 9.27
C SER A 353 -10.10 -26.24 10.65
N GLY A 354 -11.35 -25.84 10.87
CA GLY A 354 -12.03 -25.91 12.16
C GLY A 354 -11.70 -24.78 13.14
N ALA A 355 -10.80 -23.85 12.79
CA ALA A 355 -10.58 -22.62 13.54
C ALA A 355 -11.60 -21.53 13.14
N VAL A 356 -11.83 -20.59 14.06
CA VAL A 356 -12.71 -19.43 13.85
C VAL A 356 -11.97 -18.15 14.19
N VAL A 357 -12.07 -17.15 13.32
CA VAL A 357 -11.65 -15.78 13.61
C VAL A 357 -12.85 -14.87 13.54
N ASP A 358 -13.10 -14.13 14.62
CA ASP A 358 -14.06 -13.05 14.67
C ASP A 358 -13.30 -11.71 14.73
N ALA A 359 -13.40 -10.94 13.65
CA ALA A 359 -12.73 -9.64 13.56
C ALA A 359 -13.39 -8.56 14.42
N ALA A 360 -14.62 -8.77 14.89
CA ALA A 360 -15.32 -7.88 15.84
C ALA A 360 -15.29 -6.38 15.48
N GLY A 361 -15.26 -6.04 14.19
CA GLY A 361 -15.21 -4.65 13.71
C GLY A 361 -13.82 -4.01 13.68
N LEU A 362 -12.75 -4.77 13.97
CA LEU A 362 -11.37 -4.28 14.03
C LEU A 362 -10.58 -4.60 12.75
N THR A 363 -9.33 -4.16 12.72
CA THR A 363 -8.43 -4.37 11.58
C THR A 363 -7.58 -5.62 11.76
N LEU A 364 -7.57 -6.48 10.74
CA LEU A 364 -6.56 -7.51 10.53
C LEU A 364 -5.59 -7.02 9.43
N ALA A 365 -4.41 -6.57 9.83
CA ALA A 365 -3.34 -6.12 8.95
C ALA A 365 -2.36 -7.27 8.63
N ILE A 366 -2.13 -7.52 7.34
CA ILE A 366 -1.34 -8.65 6.83
C ILE A 366 -0.31 -8.14 5.84
N ASN A 367 0.98 -8.43 6.07
CA ASN A 367 2.04 -7.95 5.20
C ASN A 367 2.34 -8.89 4.01
N ARG A 368 2.01 -10.18 4.14
CA ARG A 368 2.18 -11.22 3.11
C ARG A 368 0.89 -12.00 2.89
N ASN A 369 0.76 -13.22 3.41
CA ASN A 369 -0.29 -14.12 2.95
C ASN A 369 -1.40 -14.30 3.98
N LEU A 370 -2.63 -14.26 3.50
CA LEU A 370 -3.80 -14.78 4.23
C LEU A 370 -4.09 -16.19 3.73
N THR A 371 -4.08 -17.19 4.61
CA THR A 371 -4.56 -18.54 4.30
C THR A 371 -5.77 -18.85 5.16
N ASN A 372 -6.96 -18.97 4.55
CA ASN A 372 -8.18 -19.29 5.26
C ASN A 372 -8.69 -20.70 4.90
N ASP A 373 -8.46 -21.66 5.79
CA ASP A 373 -9.04 -23.02 5.72
C ASP A 373 -10.17 -23.22 6.75
N GLY A 374 -10.43 -22.23 7.59
CA GLY A 374 -11.43 -22.25 8.65
C GLY A 374 -12.59 -21.29 8.38
N THR A 375 -13.04 -20.59 9.42
CA THR A 375 -14.13 -19.59 9.34
C THR A 375 -13.61 -18.20 9.71
N TYR A 376 -13.78 -17.25 8.81
CA TYR A 376 -13.55 -15.83 9.07
C TYR A 376 -14.89 -15.10 9.18
N THR A 377 -15.14 -14.42 10.29
CA THR A 377 -16.34 -13.62 10.54
C THR A 377 -15.94 -12.15 10.59
N ALA A 378 -16.28 -11.38 9.56
CA ALA A 378 -15.81 -10.01 9.43
C ALA A 378 -16.43 -9.04 10.46
N ASN A 379 -17.72 -9.16 10.78
CA ASN A 379 -18.43 -8.35 11.79
C ASN A 379 -18.16 -6.83 11.70
N GLY A 380 -18.10 -6.27 10.48
CA GLY A 380 -17.80 -4.85 10.27
C GLY A 380 -16.31 -4.51 10.09
N GLY A 381 -15.41 -5.47 10.31
CA GLY A 381 -13.96 -5.26 10.35
C GLY A 381 -13.32 -5.11 8.97
N THR A 382 -12.04 -4.72 8.98
CA THR A 382 -11.25 -4.49 7.77
C THR A 382 -10.10 -5.48 7.70
N VAL A 383 -9.89 -6.10 6.55
CA VAL A 383 -8.62 -6.78 6.26
C VAL A 383 -7.76 -5.85 5.43
N ARG A 384 -6.62 -5.44 5.98
CA ARG A 384 -5.67 -4.56 5.28
C ARG A 384 -4.44 -5.36 4.86
N PHE A 385 -4.09 -5.30 3.58
CA PHE A 385 -2.88 -5.90 3.06
C PHE A 385 -1.80 -4.81 2.95
N ASP A 386 -0.84 -4.80 3.87
CA ASP A 386 0.30 -3.84 3.91
C ASP A 386 1.51 -4.46 3.19
N MET A 387 1.39 -4.63 1.87
CA MET A 387 2.32 -5.45 1.08
C MET A 387 3.70 -4.81 0.92
N TYR A 388 4.76 -5.60 1.14
CA TYR A 388 6.13 -5.15 0.81
C TYR A 388 6.56 -5.56 -0.61
N ASN A 389 6.21 -6.78 -1.04
CA ASN A 389 6.55 -7.33 -2.36
C ASN A 389 5.44 -8.27 -2.86
N GLY A 390 4.19 -7.81 -2.74
CA GLY A 390 3.00 -8.60 -2.98
C GLY A 390 2.61 -9.55 -1.84
N ALA A 391 1.44 -10.14 -2.01
CA ALA A 391 0.69 -10.91 -1.03
C ALA A 391 -0.23 -11.91 -1.74
N THR A 392 -0.73 -12.90 -1.00
CA THR A 392 -1.76 -13.80 -1.52
C THR A 392 -2.96 -13.91 -0.58
N ILE A 393 -4.14 -14.07 -1.18
CA ILE A 393 -5.36 -14.52 -0.50
C ILE A 393 -5.58 -15.97 -0.92
N GLY A 394 -5.34 -16.90 -0.01
CA GLY A 394 -5.38 -18.34 -0.22
C GLY A 394 -6.23 -19.08 0.80
N GLY A 395 -6.07 -20.40 0.80
CA GLY A 395 -6.87 -21.32 1.60
C GLY A 395 -8.03 -21.94 0.83
N SER A 396 -8.67 -22.91 1.47
CA SER A 396 -9.75 -23.72 0.91
C SER A 396 -11.15 -23.20 1.24
N SER A 397 -11.28 -22.30 2.21
CA SER A 397 -12.53 -21.63 2.56
C SER A 397 -12.73 -20.35 1.76
N VAL A 398 -13.98 -20.06 1.40
CA VAL A 398 -14.34 -18.74 0.86
C VAL A 398 -14.17 -17.71 1.97
N THR A 399 -13.28 -16.75 1.76
CA THR A 399 -13.15 -15.62 2.68
C THR A 399 -14.13 -14.53 2.29
N GLN A 400 -15.08 -14.26 3.17
CA GLN A 400 -16.04 -13.17 3.02
C GLN A 400 -15.57 -11.97 3.83
N PHE A 401 -15.08 -10.96 3.14
CA PHE A 401 -14.60 -9.73 3.71
C PHE A 401 -15.76 -8.75 3.92
N GLN A 402 -15.70 -7.97 4.99
CA GLN A 402 -16.49 -6.74 5.05
C GLN A 402 -15.76 -5.66 4.24
N ASN A 403 -14.63 -5.14 4.73
CA ASN A 403 -13.79 -4.22 3.98
C ASN A 403 -12.44 -4.84 3.67
N VAL A 404 -11.86 -4.47 2.53
CA VAL A 404 -10.49 -4.83 2.16
C VAL A 404 -9.74 -3.58 1.77
N GLU A 405 -8.61 -3.32 2.42
CA GLU A 405 -7.70 -2.24 2.06
C GLU A 405 -6.46 -2.84 1.41
N MET A 406 -6.20 -2.48 0.15
CA MET A 406 -4.99 -2.88 -0.57
C MET A 406 -3.98 -1.74 -0.48
N GLU A 407 -2.96 -1.94 0.34
CA GLU A 407 -1.86 -1.00 0.58
C GLU A 407 -0.53 -1.65 0.16
N GLY A 408 0.53 -0.84 0.09
CA GLY A 408 1.87 -1.36 -0.19
C GLY A 408 2.19 -1.64 -1.67
N LYS A 409 3.29 -2.33 -1.89
CA LYS A 409 3.92 -2.54 -3.21
C LYS A 409 3.71 -3.98 -3.70
N GLY A 410 3.63 -4.13 -5.03
CA GLY A 410 3.51 -5.42 -5.69
C GLY A 410 2.06 -5.85 -5.96
N THR A 411 1.84 -7.15 -6.06
CA THR A 411 0.56 -7.75 -6.46
C THR A 411 -0.09 -8.48 -5.28
N LEU A 412 -1.35 -8.16 -4.98
CA LEU A 412 -2.25 -8.97 -4.15
C LEU A 412 -2.93 -9.99 -5.05
N GLN A 413 -2.49 -11.25 -4.98
CA GLN A 413 -3.02 -12.31 -5.83
C GLN A 413 -4.04 -13.16 -5.10
N LEU A 414 -5.25 -13.27 -5.66
CA LEU A 414 -6.21 -14.28 -5.22
C LEU A 414 -5.74 -15.66 -5.70
N SER A 415 -5.30 -16.48 -4.76
CA SER A 415 -4.91 -17.88 -4.98
C SER A 415 -5.97 -18.88 -4.51
N ALA A 416 -6.91 -18.45 -3.67
CA ALA A 416 -8.10 -19.22 -3.33
C ALA A 416 -9.06 -19.30 -4.51
N LEU A 417 -9.90 -20.34 -4.55
CA LEU A 417 -10.90 -20.51 -5.62
C LEU A 417 -11.90 -19.35 -5.68
N SER A 418 -12.22 -18.76 -4.53
CA SER A 418 -13.07 -17.57 -4.47
C SER A 418 -12.84 -16.70 -3.23
N ALA A 419 -13.20 -15.42 -3.37
CA ALA A 419 -13.31 -14.44 -2.30
C ALA A 419 -14.58 -13.60 -2.51
N GLU A 420 -15.20 -13.17 -1.41
CA GLU A 420 -16.41 -12.36 -1.44
C GLU A 420 -16.19 -11.06 -0.65
N MET A 421 -16.75 -9.97 -1.14
CA MET A 421 -16.70 -8.66 -0.49
C MET A 421 -18.15 -8.21 -0.21
N ARG A 422 -18.41 -7.74 1.01
CA ARG A 422 -19.72 -7.19 1.43
C ARG A 422 -19.75 -5.68 1.57
N GLY A 423 -18.62 -5.09 1.95
CA GLY A 423 -18.43 -3.65 2.10
C GLY A 423 -17.57 -3.11 0.98
N VAL A 424 -16.54 -2.34 1.32
CA VAL A 424 -15.76 -1.59 0.34
C VAL A 424 -14.39 -2.21 0.12
N PHE A 425 -14.00 -2.38 -1.14
CA PHE A 425 -12.61 -2.61 -1.55
C PHE A 425 -11.92 -1.27 -1.80
N TYR A 426 -10.81 -1.00 -1.10
CA TYR A 426 -10.02 0.21 -1.23
C TYR A 426 -8.69 -0.08 -1.96
N PRO A 427 -8.63 0.11 -3.28
CA PRO A 427 -7.39 0.00 -4.05
C PRO A 427 -6.53 1.25 -3.83
N ASN A 428 -5.78 1.28 -2.73
CA ASN A 428 -4.95 2.42 -2.37
C ASN A 428 -3.54 2.34 -2.97
N LYS A 429 -2.90 1.15 -3.00
CA LYS A 429 -1.59 0.91 -3.65
C LYS A 429 -1.44 -0.52 -4.17
N GLY A 430 -0.65 -0.71 -5.22
CA GLY A 430 -0.36 -2.04 -5.79
C GLY A 430 -1.39 -2.53 -6.82
N GLN A 431 -1.26 -3.79 -7.21
CA GLN A 431 -2.13 -4.45 -8.18
C GLN A 431 -2.96 -5.54 -7.52
N PHE A 432 -4.26 -5.58 -7.78
CA PHE A 432 -5.07 -6.75 -7.46
C PHE A 432 -5.11 -7.69 -8.67
N ASP A 433 -4.70 -8.95 -8.49
CA ASP A 433 -4.79 -9.99 -9.51
C ASP A 433 -5.76 -11.09 -9.06
N VAL A 434 -6.87 -11.23 -9.79
CA VAL A 434 -7.89 -12.26 -9.53
C VAL A 434 -7.33 -13.68 -9.79
N GLY A 435 -6.24 -13.83 -10.53
CA GLY A 435 -5.59 -15.13 -10.75
C GLY A 435 -6.44 -16.14 -11.53
N GLY A 436 -7.48 -15.67 -12.23
CA GLY A 436 -8.48 -16.51 -12.89
C GLY A 436 -9.55 -17.12 -11.95
N ASN A 437 -9.51 -16.76 -10.66
CA ASN A 437 -10.45 -17.20 -9.64
C ASN A 437 -11.73 -16.32 -9.60
N LEU A 438 -12.57 -16.50 -8.59
CA LEU A 438 -13.82 -15.73 -8.45
C LEU A 438 -13.70 -14.68 -7.34
N VAL A 439 -13.73 -13.40 -7.70
CA VAL A 439 -14.06 -12.33 -6.74
C VAL A 439 -15.50 -11.92 -6.93
N LYS A 440 -16.28 -11.86 -5.85
CA LYS A 440 -17.68 -11.44 -5.87
C LYS A 440 -17.91 -10.20 -5.02
N LEU A 441 -18.48 -9.15 -5.62
CA LEU A 441 -19.12 -8.07 -4.87
C LEU A 441 -20.54 -8.48 -4.55
N LEU A 442 -20.84 -8.67 -3.27
CA LEU A 442 -22.13 -9.11 -2.79
C LEU A 442 -23.12 -7.94 -2.68
N SER A 443 -24.36 -8.19 -3.06
CA SER A 443 -25.51 -7.35 -2.74
C SER A 443 -26.57 -8.26 -2.17
N ASP A 444 -27.14 -7.91 -1.02
CA ASP A 444 -28.27 -8.61 -0.42
C ASP A 444 -29.11 -7.65 0.44
N GLY A 445 -30.09 -8.18 1.17
CA GLY A 445 -30.94 -7.36 2.05
C GLY A 445 -30.21 -6.64 3.18
N SER A 446 -28.92 -6.92 3.43
CA SER A 446 -28.10 -6.24 4.44
C SER A 446 -27.23 -5.11 3.87
N GLY A 447 -27.01 -5.08 2.55
CA GLY A 447 -26.22 -4.05 1.90
C GLY A 447 -25.64 -4.48 0.55
N THR A 448 -24.89 -3.58 -0.05
CA THR A 448 -24.24 -3.78 -1.36
C THR A 448 -22.77 -3.37 -1.26
N ALA A 449 -21.90 -4.25 -1.76
CA ALA A 449 -20.47 -4.02 -1.82
C ALA A 449 -20.10 -3.03 -2.94
N SER A 450 -18.96 -2.36 -2.78
CA SER A 450 -18.46 -1.41 -3.77
C SER A 450 -16.94 -1.38 -3.84
N ILE A 451 -16.41 -0.74 -4.88
CA ILE A 451 -14.98 -0.47 -5.05
C ILE A 451 -14.76 1.04 -4.93
N ALA A 452 -13.84 1.45 -4.06
CA ALA A 452 -13.44 2.84 -3.93
C ALA A 452 -12.57 3.30 -5.12
N GLU A 453 -12.26 4.59 -5.17
CA GLU A 453 -11.37 5.17 -6.18
C GLU A 453 -10.02 4.44 -6.25
N PHE A 454 -9.61 4.06 -7.47
CA PHE A 454 -8.26 3.59 -7.77
C PHE A 454 -7.27 4.74 -7.63
N LYS A 455 -6.46 4.72 -6.58
CA LYS A 455 -5.41 5.73 -6.39
C LYS A 455 -4.30 5.58 -7.42
N SER A 456 -3.50 6.64 -7.61
CA SER A 456 -2.39 6.63 -8.56
C SER A 456 -1.45 5.43 -8.33
N GLY A 457 -1.09 4.74 -9.41
CA GLY A 457 -0.24 3.55 -9.35
C GLY A 457 -0.96 2.24 -8.99
N THR A 458 -2.29 2.26 -8.83
CA THR A 458 -3.09 1.05 -8.59
C THR A 458 -3.65 0.46 -9.87
N SER A 459 -3.86 -0.86 -9.86
CA SER A 459 -4.45 -1.57 -11.01
C SER A 459 -5.19 -2.83 -10.57
N TRP A 460 -6.02 -3.35 -11.48
CA TRP A 460 -6.76 -4.59 -11.34
C TRP A 460 -6.52 -5.48 -12.56
N THR A 461 -6.49 -6.79 -12.37
CA THR A 461 -6.39 -7.77 -13.46
C THR A 461 -7.29 -8.97 -13.21
N GLY A 462 -8.06 -9.33 -14.24
CA GLY A 462 -9.02 -10.43 -14.22
C GLY A 462 -10.47 -9.96 -14.05
N GLN A 463 -11.40 -10.88 -14.25
CA GLN A 463 -12.83 -10.59 -14.23
C GLN A 463 -13.39 -10.52 -12.81
N LEU A 464 -14.35 -9.63 -12.61
CA LEU A 464 -15.14 -9.49 -11.40
C LEU A 464 -16.51 -10.16 -11.57
N ASN A 465 -17.04 -10.76 -10.51
CA ASN A 465 -18.46 -11.12 -10.42
C ASN A 465 -19.17 -10.05 -9.60
N LEU A 466 -20.21 -9.47 -10.16
CA LEU A 466 -21.01 -8.43 -9.51
C LEU A 466 -22.42 -8.97 -9.29
N GLN A 467 -22.87 -8.98 -8.03
CA GLN A 467 -24.26 -9.31 -7.70
C GLN A 467 -25.05 -8.03 -7.40
N ARG A 468 -26.28 -7.98 -7.89
CA ARG A 468 -27.29 -6.99 -7.53
C ARG A 468 -28.52 -7.70 -6.97
N HIS A 469 -28.81 -7.44 -5.69
CA HIS A 469 -30.03 -7.93 -5.05
C HIS A 469 -31.19 -6.98 -5.27
N ILE A 470 -32.29 -7.51 -5.78
CA ILE A 470 -33.58 -6.84 -5.91
C ILE A 470 -34.53 -7.52 -4.91
N PRO A 471 -35.05 -6.78 -3.91
CA PRO A 471 -35.95 -7.37 -2.91
C PRO A 471 -37.31 -7.70 -3.54
N ALA A 472 -38.07 -8.56 -2.87
CA ALA A 472 -39.45 -8.85 -3.30
C ALA A 472 -40.32 -7.59 -3.23
N GLY A 473 -41.14 -7.37 -4.26
CA GLY A 473 -41.92 -6.15 -4.44
C GLY A 473 -43.08 -6.32 -5.43
N ASP A 474 -43.51 -5.20 -6.02
CA ASP A 474 -44.50 -5.21 -7.08
C ASP A 474 -43.85 -5.54 -8.44
N GLN A 475 -44.65 -6.06 -9.37
CA GLN A 475 -44.21 -6.29 -10.74
C GLN A 475 -44.13 -4.95 -11.49
N ILE A 476 -42.93 -4.42 -11.69
CA ILE A 476 -42.70 -3.05 -12.20
C ILE A 476 -41.43 -2.95 -13.06
N TRP A 477 -41.27 -1.81 -13.74
CA TRP A 477 -40.03 -1.44 -14.41
C TRP A 477 -38.97 -1.01 -13.39
N PHE A 478 -37.73 -1.41 -13.66
CA PHE A 478 -36.52 -1.00 -12.96
C PHE A 478 -35.56 -0.42 -13.98
N ASN A 479 -34.81 0.64 -13.66
CA ASN A 479 -33.61 0.86 -14.45
C ASN A 479 -32.50 -0.06 -13.93
N LEU A 480 -31.74 -0.60 -14.89
CA LEU A 480 -30.65 -1.49 -14.65
C LEU A 480 -29.52 -1.14 -15.60
N GLY A 481 -28.33 -1.08 -15.04
CA GLY A 481 -27.10 -0.87 -15.77
C GLY A 481 -26.08 -1.92 -15.38
N ASN A 482 -24.99 -1.96 -16.13
CA ASN A 482 -23.90 -2.86 -15.85
C ASN A 482 -22.56 -2.10 -15.93
N PRO A 483 -21.75 -2.11 -14.86
CA PRO A 483 -20.46 -1.44 -14.84
C PRO A 483 -19.32 -2.27 -15.45
N LEU A 484 -19.55 -3.57 -15.73
CA LEU A 484 -18.52 -4.47 -16.26
C LEU A 484 -18.50 -4.45 -17.79
N THR A 485 -17.37 -4.79 -18.41
CA THR A 485 -17.30 -5.01 -19.87
C THR A 485 -17.21 -6.50 -20.19
N GLY A 486 -17.56 -6.87 -21.43
CA GLY A 486 -17.50 -8.26 -21.89
C GLY A 486 -18.69 -9.12 -21.47
N VAL A 487 -19.81 -8.50 -21.13
CA VAL A 487 -21.07 -9.15 -20.72
C VAL A 487 -22.18 -8.93 -21.76
N THR A 488 -23.10 -9.88 -21.85
CA THR A 488 -24.25 -9.90 -22.77
C THR A 488 -25.55 -10.07 -22.00
N PHE A 489 -26.70 -9.90 -22.65
CA PHE A 489 -27.99 -10.16 -21.99
C PHE A 489 -28.18 -11.61 -21.54
N ASP A 490 -27.34 -12.53 -22.01
CA ASP A 490 -27.24 -13.91 -21.50
C ASP A 490 -26.89 -13.96 -20.01
N ASP A 491 -26.03 -13.03 -19.56
CA ASP A 491 -25.66 -12.87 -18.13
C ASP A 491 -26.80 -12.26 -17.29
N TRP A 492 -27.89 -11.79 -17.90
CA TRP A 492 -29.11 -11.42 -17.16
C TRP A 492 -30.19 -12.49 -17.30
N ASN A 493 -30.21 -13.21 -18.42
CA ASN A 493 -31.25 -14.17 -18.76
C ASN A 493 -31.26 -15.41 -17.86
N ASP A 494 -30.15 -15.75 -17.22
CA ASP A 494 -30.08 -16.86 -16.27
C ASP A 494 -30.67 -16.52 -14.89
N ASP A 495 -30.69 -15.24 -14.52
CA ASP A 495 -31.15 -14.77 -13.20
C ASP A 495 -32.55 -14.16 -13.20
N VAL A 496 -33.00 -13.58 -14.32
CA VAL A 496 -34.34 -13.00 -14.45
C VAL A 496 -35.07 -13.53 -15.66
N THR A 497 -36.39 -13.68 -15.54
CA THR A 497 -37.21 -14.12 -16.68
C THR A 497 -37.18 -13.07 -17.79
N THR A 498 -36.75 -13.44 -19.00
CA THR A 498 -36.76 -12.52 -20.16
C THR A 498 -37.79 -12.88 -21.23
N THR A 499 -38.27 -11.88 -21.96
CA THR A 499 -39.38 -12.04 -22.91
C THR A 499 -39.21 -11.17 -24.16
N GLY A 500 -39.67 -11.67 -25.32
CA GLY A 500 -39.95 -10.83 -26.50
C GLY A 500 -38.77 -10.50 -27.41
N PHE A 501 -37.64 -11.21 -27.30
CA PHE A 501 -36.48 -11.09 -28.19
C PHE A 501 -35.80 -12.43 -28.45
N ASN A 502 -34.88 -12.52 -29.41
CA ASN A 502 -34.27 -13.79 -29.78
C ASN A 502 -33.37 -14.33 -28.64
N GLY A 503 -33.49 -15.61 -28.32
CA GLY A 503 -32.71 -16.24 -27.25
C GLY A 503 -33.25 -16.04 -25.83
N ALA A 504 -34.22 -15.14 -25.61
CA ALA A 504 -34.92 -14.98 -24.34
C ALA A 504 -35.62 -16.27 -23.87
N ASP A 505 -36.00 -16.36 -22.59
CA ASP A 505 -36.78 -17.49 -22.05
C ASP A 505 -38.14 -17.65 -22.75
N TRP A 506 -38.78 -16.52 -23.07
CA TRP A 506 -40.05 -16.46 -23.80
C TRP A 506 -39.92 -15.59 -25.06
N PRO A 507 -39.23 -16.08 -26.10
CA PRO A 507 -38.76 -15.25 -27.22
C PRO A 507 -39.90 -14.79 -28.15
N PHE A 508 -41.04 -15.48 -28.13
CA PHE A 508 -42.23 -15.15 -28.94
C PHE A 508 -43.33 -14.44 -28.14
N TRP A 509 -43.06 -14.07 -26.89
CA TRP A 509 -43.99 -13.28 -26.10
C TRP A 509 -44.11 -11.88 -26.70
N GLY A 510 -45.33 -11.34 -26.80
CA GLY A 510 -45.59 -10.06 -27.49
C GLY A 510 -45.12 -8.81 -26.75
N PHE A 511 -44.41 -8.97 -25.64
CA PHE A 511 -43.90 -7.91 -24.79
C PHE A 511 -42.39 -8.12 -24.62
N ASN A 512 -41.61 -7.09 -24.96
CA ASN A 512 -40.18 -7.07 -24.70
C ASN A 512 -39.95 -6.44 -23.32
N ASN A 513 -39.37 -7.19 -22.40
CA ASN A 513 -39.21 -6.74 -21.02
C ASN A 513 -37.86 -6.06 -20.76
N ILE A 514 -37.02 -5.87 -21.78
CA ILE A 514 -35.75 -5.13 -21.68
C ILE A 514 -35.71 -4.10 -22.80
N VAL A 515 -35.62 -2.81 -22.43
CA VAL A 515 -35.59 -1.71 -23.37
C VAL A 515 -34.46 -0.73 -23.06
N SER A 516 -33.85 -0.16 -24.09
CA SER A 516 -32.94 0.99 -23.99
C SER A 516 -33.60 2.23 -24.58
N TYR A 517 -33.05 3.41 -24.30
CA TYR A 517 -33.54 4.67 -24.86
C TYR A 517 -32.69 5.17 -26.03
N ASP A 518 -33.31 5.42 -27.19
CA ASP A 518 -32.70 6.08 -28.34
C ASP A 518 -33.29 7.48 -28.51
N GLU A 519 -32.47 8.48 -28.18
CA GLU A 519 -32.84 9.90 -28.26
C GLU A 519 -33.15 10.36 -29.68
N THR A 520 -32.59 9.69 -30.70
CA THR A 520 -32.75 10.13 -32.09
C THR A 520 -34.14 9.82 -32.66
N ILE A 521 -34.94 9.02 -31.94
CA ILE A 521 -36.32 8.73 -32.33
C ILE A 521 -37.22 9.93 -32.03
N SER A 522 -37.81 10.49 -33.09
CA SER A 522 -38.72 11.64 -32.96
C SER A 522 -40.04 11.24 -32.29
N GLY A 523 -40.39 11.92 -31.21
CA GLY A 523 -41.64 11.67 -30.48
C GLY A 523 -41.69 12.38 -29.14
N ASP A 524 -42.66 11.98 -28.31
CA ASP A 524 -42.56 12.22 -26.86
C ASP A 524 -41.59 11.22 -26.23
N LEU A 525 -41.31 11.39 -24.93
CA LEU A 525 -40.42 10.52 -24.14
C LEU A 525 -40.82 9.03 -24.28
N ASP A 526 -42.09 8.72 -24.47
CA ASP A 526 -42.54 7.33 -24.50
C ASP A 526 -42.22 6.63 -25.84
N GLN A 527 -41.79 7.36 -26.89
CA GLN A 527 -41.45 6.78 -28.20
C GLN A 527 -40.00 6.30 -28.31
N GLY A 528 -39.09 6.78 -27.46
CA GLY A 528 -37.65 6.51 -27.59
C GLY A 528 -37.20 5.13 -27.14
N PHE A 529 -38.09 4.34 -26.52
CA PHE A 529 -37.75 3.01 -26.01
C PHE A 529 -37.69 1.95 -27.12
N ILE A 530 -36.54 1.30 -27.25
CA ILE A 530 -36.28 0.22 -28.20
C ILE A 530 -36.02 -1.07 -27.42
N GLY A 531 -36.72 -2.15 -27.79
CA GLY A 531 -36.51 -3.46 -27.19
C GLY A 531 -35.20 -4.13 -27.63
N THR A 532 -34.60 -4.90 -26.73
CA THR A 532 -33.44 -5.77 -27.01
C THR A 532 -33.73 -6.72 -28.19
N ALA A 533 -32.73 -7.03 -29.02
CA ALA A 533 -32.92 -7.87 -30.20
C ALA A 533 -32.51 -9.34 -29.96
N ASP A 534 -31.38 -9.56 -29.28
CA ASP A 534 -30.81 -10.88 -29.04
C ASP A 534 -30.18 -10.99 -27.64
N VAL A 535 -30.27 -12.17 -27.02
CA VAL A 535 -29.62 -12.45 -25.73
C VAL A 535 -28.08 -12.38 -25.81
N SER A 536 -27.52 -12.63 -27.00
CA SER A 536 -26.07 -12.53 -27.26
C SER A 536 -25.61 -11.10 -27.56
N ASP A 537 -26.53 -10.12 -27.63
CA ASP A 537 -26.15 -8.72 -27.80
C ASP A 537 -25.37 -8.25 -26.55
N PRO A 538 -24.28 -7.46 -26.73
CA PRO A 538 -23.54 -6.92 -25.61
C PRO A 538 -24.40 -5.92 -24.84
N ILE A 539 -24.29 -5.95 -23.52
CA ILE A 539 -24.86 -4.90 -22.67
C ILE A 539 -23.96 -3.68 -22.80
N SER A 540 -24.50 -2.59 -23.35
CA SER A 540 -23.77 -1.35 -23.60
C SER A 540 -23.30 -0.73 -22.28
N HIS A 541 -22.05 -0.29 -22.24
CA HIS A 541 -21.50 0.53 -21.16
C HIS A 541 -21.82 2.02 -21.33
N GLU A 542 -22.52 2.42 -22.39
CA GLU A 542 -22.87 3.82 -22.66
C GLU A 542 -24.36 4.12 -22.49
N THR A 543 -25.15 3.09 -22.22
CA THR A 543 -26.62 3.13 -22.27
C THR A 543 -27.17 2.36 -21.08
N GLY A 544 -28.06 2.99 -20.31
CA GLY A 544 -28.85 2.29 -19.30
C GLY A 544 -30.02 1.53 -19.93
N TYR A 545 -30.62 0.62 -19.18
CA TYR A 545 -31.76 -0.18 -19.62
C TYR A 545 -32.90 -0.06 -18.63
N MET A 546 -34.13 -0.13 -19.12
CA MET A 546 -35.27 -0.45 -18.28
C MET A 546 -35.61 -1.93 -18.44
N ILE A 547 -35.80 -2.61 -17.31
CA ILE A 547 -36.17 -4.01 -17.26
C ILE A 547 -37.46 -4.19 -16.45
N TYR A 548 -38.43 -4.93 -17.00
CA TYR A 548 -39.68 -5.25 -16.32
C TYR A 548 -39.53 -6.58 -15.60
N LEU A 549 -39.49 -6.52 -14.26
CA LEU A 549 -39.21 -7.67 -13.39
C LEU A 549 -40.47 -8.17 -12.70
N GLU A 550 -40.44 -9.45 -12.33
CA GLU A 550 -41.44 -10.05 -11.45
C GLU A 550 -41.29 -9.57 -9.99
N GLY A 551 -42.37 -9.63 -9.20
CA GLY A 551 -42.34 -9.16 -7.81
C GLY A 551 -41.60 -10.07 -6.82
N ALA A 552 -40.93 -11.12 -7.29
CA ALA A 552 -40.11 -11.99 -6.44
C ALA A 552 -38.73 -11.37 -6.22
N ALA A 553 -38.07 -11.72 -5.11
CA ALA A 553 -36.69 -11.31 -4.90
C ALA A 553 -35.77 -12.01 -5.92
N GLN A 554 -34.81 -11.27 -6.46
CA GLN A 554 -33.88 -11.73 -7.49
C GLN A 554 -32.47 -11.28 -7.15
N ASP A 555 -31.50 -12.14 -7.44
CA ASP A 555 -30.07 -11.80 -7.38
C ASP A 555 -29.56 -11.88 -8.82
N ILE A 556 -29.23 -10.73 -9.39
CA ILE A 556 -28.69 -10.63 -10.76
C ILE A 556 -27.17 -10.63 -10.66
N GLU A 557 -26.50 -11.53 -11.36
CA GLU A 557 -25.07 -11.78 -11.31
C GLU A 557 -24.45 -11.64 -12.71
N VAL A 558 -23.49 -10.74 -12.84
CA VAL A 558 -22.74 -10.57 -14.09
C VAL A 558 -21.25 -10.78 -13.85
N ARG A 559 -20.56 -11.34 -14.85
CA ARG A 559 -19.11 -11.56 -14.80
C ARG A 559 -18.40 -10.92 -15.97
N GLY A 560 -17.56 -9.92 -15.69
CA GLY A 560 -16.86 -9.17 -16.72
C GLY A 560 -15.64 -8.40 -16.21
N ASP A 561 -15.02 -7.64 -17.10
CA ASP A 561 -13.83 -6.85 -16.78
C ASP A 561 -14.21 -5.48 -16.20
N LEU A 562 -13.41 -4.97 -15.26
CA LEU A 562 -13.59 -3.65 -14.68
C LEU A 562 -13.15 -2.53 -15.63
N GLN A 563 -13.86 -1.41 -15.55
CA GLN A 563 -13.44 -0.13 -16.13
C GLN A 563 -12.80 0.74 -15.04
N ILE A 564 -11.64 1.35 -15.34
CA ILE A 564 -10.84 2.12 -14.38
C ILE A 564 -10.35 3.41 -15.04
N GLY A 565 -10.31 4.49 -14.26
CA GLY A 565 -9.85 5.82 -14.68
C GLY A 565 -11.01 6.72 -15.10
N ASP A 566 -10.69 7.88 -15.66
CA ASP A 566 -11.69 8.86 -16.09
C ASP A 566 -12.31 8.45 -17.43
N ILE A 567 -13.65 8.36 -17.47
CA ILE A 567 -14.40 7.98 -18.67
C ILE A 567 -15.40 9.08 -19.01
N ALA A 568 -15.31 9.60 -20.24
CA ALA A 568 -16.25 10.57 -20.76
C ALA A 568 -17.49 9.87 -21.34
N GLN A 569 -18.68 10.18 -20.81
CA GLN A 569 -19.96 9.79 -21.40
C GLN A 569 -20.44 10.89 -22.35
N SER A 570 -20.61 10.54 -23.63
CA SER A 570 -21.27 11.44 -24.58
C SER A 570 -22.78 11.33 -24.45
N LEU A 571 -23.48 12.46 -24.56
CA LEU A 571 -24.93 12.53 -24.58
C LEU A 571 -25.41 13.06 -25.94
N SER A 572 -26.54 12.54 -26.40
CA SER A 572 -27.23 13.00 -27.60
C SER A 572 -28.40 13.91 -27.24
N TYR A 573 -28.70 14.85 -28.13
CA TYR A 573 -29.91 15.65 -28.07
C TYR A 573 -30.36 16.06 -29.48
N THR A 574 -31.68 16.08 -29.68
CA THR A 574 -32.37 16.51 -30.88
C THR A 574 -33.06 17.82 -30.57
N THR A 575 -32.59 18.90 -31.21
CA THR A 575 -33.07 20.26 -30.92
C THR A 575 -34.55 20.42 -31.24
N ASN A 576 -35.37 20.75 -30.23
CA ASN A 576 -36.75 21.19 -30.44
C ASN A 576 -36.85 22.69 -30.11
N SER A 577 -37.17 23.50 -31.13
CA SER A 577 -37.10 24.97 -31.11
C SER A 577 -37.99 25.72 -30.07
N ALA A 578 -38.59 25.04 -29.10
CA ALA A 578 -39.60 25.59 -28.20
C ALA A 578 -39.35 25.39 -26.69
N LEU A 579 -38.35 24.61 -26.26
CA LEU A 579 -38.04 24.39 -24.83
C LEU A 579 -36.57 24.70 -24.50
N PRO A 580 -36.27 25.10 -23.25
CA PRO A 580 -34.90 25.38 -22.80
C PRO A 580 -34.06 24.12 -22.54
N ASP A 581 -34.70 22.96 -22.37
CA ASP A 581 -34.06 21.66 -22.18
C ASP A 581 -34.42 20.75 -23.38
N ASP A 582 -33.40 20.22 -24.06
CA ASP A 582 -33.54 19.36 -25.25
C ASP A 582 -32.87 17.99 -25.01
N GLY A 583 -33.55 16.92 -25.40
CA GLY A 583 -33.03 15.54 -25.39
C GLY A 583 -33.21 14.80 -24.07
N TRP A 584 -33.46 13.50 -24.18
CA TRP A 584 -33.45 12.54 -23.08
C TRP A 584 -32.40 11.48 -23.38
N ASN A 585 -31.60 11.12 -22.39
CA ASN A 585 -30.70 9.99 -22.48
C ASN A 585 -31.14 9.00 -21.41
N LEU A 586 -30.72 7.74 -21.48
CA LEU A 586 -30.79 6.80 -20.37
C LEU A 586 -29.36 6.33 -20.14
N VAL A 587 -28.76 6.74 -19.03
CA VAL A 587 -27.30 6.63 -18.80
C VAL A 587 -27.01 5.55 -17.75
N VAL A 588 -25.83 4.94 -17.83
CA VAL A 588 -25.39 3.89 -16.90
C VAL A 588 -24.25 4.39 -16.03
N ASN A 589 -24.26 4.01 -14.75
CA ASN A 589 -23.08 4.13 -13.90
C ASN A 589 -22.04 3.05 -14.29
N ARG A 590 -20.89 3.49 -14.79
CA ARG A 590 -19.84 2.62 -15.34
C ARG A 590 -18.89 2.04 -14.29
N TYR A 591 -19.09 2.34 -13.00
CA TYR A 591 -18.22 1.86 -11.92
C TYR A 591 -19.01 1.12 -10.88
N PRO A 592 -18.50 0.02 -10.28
CA PRO A 592 -19.11 -0.68 -9.14
C PRO A 592 -19.04 0.13 -7.82
N SER A 593 -19.47 1.40 -7.84
CA SER A 593 -19.45 2.37 -6.74
C SER A 593 -20.62 3.35 -6.82
N GLU A 594 -20.82 4.16 -5.77
CA GLU A 594 -21.83 5.23 -5.80
C GLU A 594 -21.44 6.39 -6.70
N ILE A 595 -22.43 6.97 -7.37
CA ILE A 595 -22.28 8.25 -8.06
C ILE A 595 -22.33 9.40 -7.06
N ASP A 596 -21.25 10.18 -7.00
CA ASP A 596 -21.33 11.55 -6.48
C ASP A 596 -21.95 12.47 -7.53
N TRP A 597 -23.26 12.73 -7.39
CA TRP A 597 -24.02 13.57 -8.32
C TRP A 597 -23.56 15.03 -8.37
N ASN A 598 -22.99 15.56 -7.28
CA ASN A 598 -22.47 16.92 -7.28
C ASN A 598 -21.19 16.99 -8.11
N LEU A 599 -20.31 15.99 -7.95
CA LEU A 599 -19.09 15.88 -8.73
C LEU A 599 -19.41 15.62 -10.21
N LEU A 600 -20.37 14.75 -10.52
CA LEU A 600 -20.81 14.49 -11.89
C LEU A 600 -21.34 15.76 -12.56
N TYR A 601 -22.22 16.51 -11.88
CA TYR A 601 -22.76 17.77 -12.41
C TYR A 601 -21.65 18.81 -12.62
N ALA A 602 -20.74 18.97 -11.65
CA ALA A 602 -19.64 19.93 -11.74
C ALA A 602 -18.69 19.64 -12.92
N ASN A 603 -18.59 18.39 -13.35
CA ASN A 603 -17.77 17.96 -14.48
C ASN A 603 -18.57 17.78 -15.79
N SER A 604 -19.87 18.07 -15.78
CA SER A 604 -20.74 17.96 -16.96
C SER A 604 -20.83 19.29 -17.71
N THR A 605 -20.98 19.22 -19.04
CA THR A 605 -21.28 20.40 -19.87
C THR A 605 -22.56 20.16 -20.66
N GLY A 606 -23.44 21.16 -20.70
CA GLY A 606 -24.71 21.06 -21.44
C GLY A 606 -25.77 20.16 -20.81
N VAL A 607 -25.62 19.78 -19.53
CA VAL A 607 -26.59 18.96 -18.78
C VAL A 607 -27.34 19.86 -17.78
N GLY A 608 -28.66 19.70 -17.69
CA GLY A 608 -29.47 20.37 -16.67
C GLY A 608 -29.09 19.93 -15.25
N SER A 609 -29.48 20.70 -14.23
CA SER A 609 -29.16 20.39 -12.83
C SER A 609 -30.08 19.33 -12.19
N THR A 610 -30.84 18.58 -12.98
CA THR A 610 -31.84 17.62 -12.51
C THR A 610 -31.63 16.28 -13.17
N TYR A 611 -31.54 15.23 -12.37
CA TYR A 611 -31.46 13.85 -12.80
C TYR A 611 -32.73 13.14 -12.36
N PHE A 612 -33.34 12.37 -13.27
CA PHE A 612 -34.51 11.56 -12.98
C PHE A 612 -34.11 10.14 -12.70
N VAL A 613 -34.86 9.51 -11.82
CA VAL A 613 -34.57 8.16 -11.41
C VAL A 613 -35.88 7.41 -11.20
N HIS A 614 -36.00 6.24 -11.84
CA HIS A 614 -37.17 5.37 -11.73
C HIS A 614 -36.95 4.31 -10.64
N ASP A 615 -37.43 4.59 -9.44
CA ASP A 615 -37.35 3.70 -8.29
C ASP A 615 -38.62 2.84 -8.18
N GLY A 616 -38.52 1.57 -8.60
CA GLY A 616 -39.59 0.57 -8.50
C GLY A 616 -39.73 -0.09 -7.13
N ASP A 617 -38.81 0.14 -6.18
CA ASP A 617 -38.63 -0.68 -4.97
C ASP A 617 -39.57 -0.34 -3.80
N GLY A 618 -40.31 0.78 -3.84
CA GLY A 618 -41.29 1.14 -2.80
C GLY A 618 -40.75 1.27 -1.36
N PHE A 619 -39.42 1.33 -1.16
CA PHE A 619 -38.79 1.28 0.16
C PHE A 619 -38.82 2.64 0.90
N SER A 620 -39.18 2.63 2.20
CA SER A 620 -39.30 3.82 3.07
C SER A 620 -38.19 3.99 4.12
N GLY A 621 -37.12 3.19 4.03
CA GLY A 621 -35.94 3.27 4.91
C GLY A 621 -34.90 4.29 4.45
N THR A 622 -34.01 4.70 5.37
CA THR A 622 -32.87 5.58 5.09
C THR A 622 -31.97 4.91 4.05
N ARG A 623 -31.95 5.50 2.84
CA ARG A 623 -31.32 4.98 1.64
C ARG A 623 -29.81 5.12 1.73
N ASN A 624 -29.10 4.01 1.84
CA ASN A 624 -27.71 3.93 1.42
C ASN A 624 -27.75 3.30 0.02
N TYR A 625 -27.42 4.11 -1.00
CA TYR A 625 -27.17 3.69 -2.38
C TYR A 625 -28.39 3.13 -3.14
N VAL A 626 -29.28 4.04 -3.52
CA VAL A 626 -30.11 3.79 -4.69
C VAL A 626 -29.28 4.28 -5.88
N LEU A 627 -29.13 3.43 -6.92
CA LEU A 627 -29.16 3.75 -8.36
C LEU A 627 -27.85 3.61 -9.15
N TYR A 628 -27.76 2.49 -9.86
CA TYR A 628 -27.29 2.46 -11.25
C TYR A 628 -28.40 2.92 -12.19
N ASP A 629 -29.02 4.06 -11.88
CA ASP A 629 -29.99 4.68 -12.76
C ASP A 629 -29.47 6.08 -13.01
N ALA A 630 -28.78 6.27 -14.12
CA ALA A 630 -28.65 7.61 -14.64
C ALA A 630 -29.80 7.81 -15.65
N ALA A 631 -30.50 8.91 -15.41
CA ALA A 631 -31.68 9.42 -16.10
C ALA A 631 -31.72 9.09 -17.57
#